data_AF-A0A9N9JB12-F1
#
_entry.id   AF-A0A9N9JB12-F1
#
_cell.length_a   1.000
_cell.length_b   1.000
_cell.length_c   1.000
_cell.angle_alpha   90.00
_cell.angle_beta   90.00
_cell.angle_gamma   90.00
#
_symmetry.space_group_name_H-M   'P 1'
#
loop_
_entity.id
_entity.type
_entity.pdbx_description
1 polymer ?
#
loop_
_entity_poly.entity_id
_entity_poly.type
_entity_poly.pdbx_seq_one_letter_code
_entity_poly.pdbx_strand_id
1 'polypeptide(L)'
;METFTFRELFGGAITTLIPENFADISDVREVPDNQEVYANADTDQSIIIEILQYVHSGSDEDAVRHHFMSVASDNDAEEYSSIQAIVQLTAQDIPKLPPETPKYLLSGQQSVSKFHESDPNSRNLVNIFLALIRLPSY
;
A
#
# COMPACT_ATOMS: atom_id res chain seq x y z
N MET A 1 -16.94 9.48 -14.57
CA MET A 1 -16.84 9.22 -13.11
C MET A 1 -16.17 7.87 -12.98
N GLU A 2 -15.19 7.74 -12.10
CA GLU A 2 -14.64 6.41 -11.81
C GLU A 2 -15.72 5.56 -11.13
N THR A 3 -15.90 4.35 -11.64
CA THR A 3 -16.80 3.33 -11.09
C THR A 3 -15.99 2.37 -10.23
N PHE A 4 -16.60 1.91 -9.15
CA PHE A 4 -15.97 1.02 -8.17
C PHE A 4 -16.77 -0.25 -8.05
N THR A 5 -16.07 -1.38 -7.98
CA THR A 5 -16.66 -2.69 -7.75
C THR A 5 -16.33 -3.18 -6.34
N PHE A 6 -17.32 -3.79 -5.70
CA PHE A 6 -17.15 -4.47 -4.42
C PHE A 6 -16.30 -5.73 -4.60
N ARG A 7 -15.27 -5.89 -3.76
CA ARG A 7 -14.37 -7.04 -3.75
C ARG A 7 -14.33 -7.67 -2.36
N GLU A 8 -14.41 -8.99 -2.35
CA GLU A 8 -14.11 -9.83 -1.19
C GLU A 8 -12.61 -10.15 -1.22
N LEU A 9 -11.96 -10.01 -0.08
CA LEU A 9 -10.53 -10.27 0.10
C LEU A 9 -10.35 -11.36 1.14
N PHE A 10 -9.30 -12.18 1.01
CA PHE A 10 -8.92 -13.20 1.99
C PHE A 10 -10.09 -14.14 2.33
N GLY A 11 -10.72 -14.70 1.30
CA GLY A 11 -11.88 -15.60 1.46
C GLY A 11 -13.15 -14.91 2.00
N GLY A 12 -13.26 -13.59 1.82
CA GLY A 12 -14.44 -12.81 2.21
C GLY A 12 -14.40 -12.29 3.65
N ALA A 13 -13.29 -12.48 4.38
CA ALA A 13 -13.13 -11.93 5.72
C ALA A 13 -13.01 -10.39 5.72
N ILE A 14 -12.47 -9.83 4.66
CA ILE A 14 -12.35 -8.38 4.43
C ILE A 14 -13.05 -8.04 3.13
N THR A 15 -13.64 -6.85 3.07
CA THR A 15 -14.31 -6.35 1.86
C THR A 15 -13.90 -4.93 1.59
N THR A 16 -13.73 -4.57 0.31
CA THR A 16 -13.38 -3.21 -0.10
C THR A 16 -14.02 -2.83 -1.44
N LEU A 17 -13.80 -1.60 -1.86
CA LEU A 17 -14.13 -1.08 -3.18
C LEU A 17 -12.85 -0.90 -3.97
N ILE A 18 -12.76 -1.53 -5.15
CA ILE A 18 -11.63 -1.38 -6.08
C ILE A 18 -12.17 -0.74 -7.38
N PRO A 19 -11.46 0.22 -7.99
CA PRO A 19 -11.88 0.78 -9.27
C PRO A 19 -12.03 -0.30 -10.35
N GLU A 20 -13.04 -0.18 -11.21
CA GLU A 20 -13.39 -1.22 -12.21
C GLU A 20 -12.27 -1.55 -13.21
N ASN A 21 -11.40 -0.59 -13.48
CA ASN A 21 -10.26 -0.72 -14.39
C ASN A 21 -9.05 -1.45 -13.77
N PHE A 22 -9.13 -1.86 -12.51
CA PHE A 22 -8.10 -2.66 -11.86
C PHE A 22 -8.49 -4.15 -11.89
N ALA A 23 -7.71 -4.93 -12.62
CA ALA A 23 -7.86 -6.38 -12.71
C ALA A 23 -7.14 -7.07 -11.56
N ASP A 24 -7.72 -8.16 -11.06
CA ASP A 24 -7.06 -9.05 -10.10
C ASP A 24 -5.93 -9.81 -10.81
N ILE A 25 -4.71 -9.73 -10.29
CA ILE A 25 -3.55 -10.35 -10.94
C ILE A 25 -3.39 -11.83 -10.56
N SER A 26 -4.14 -12.33 -9.56
CA SER A 26 -4.10 -13.74 -9.16
C SER A 26 -4.53 -14.70 -10.29
N ASP A 27 -5.34 -14.21 -11.23
CA ASP A 27 -5.73 -14.92 -12.46
C ASP A 27 -4.54 -15.15 -13.41
N VAL A 28 -3.46 -14.37 -13.27
CA VAL A 28 -2.31 -14.35 -14.18
C VAL A 28 -1.06 -14.95 -13.55
N ARG A 29 -0.85 -14.75 -12.25
CA ARG A 29 0.31 -15.25 -11.51
C ARG A 29 -0.06 -15.58 -10.08
N GLU A 30 0.74 -16.44 -9.47
CA GLU A 30 0.63 -16.72 -8.04
C GLU A 30 0.87 -15.44 -7.21
N VAL A 31 -0.03 -15.19 -6.26
CA VAL A 31 0.04 -14.13 -5.26
C VAL A 31 0.05 -14.81 -3.90
N PRO A 32 0.92 -14.40 -2.96
CA PRO A 32 0.94 -14.98 -1.61
C PRO A 32 -0.43 -14.90 -0.93
N ASP A 33 -0.78 -15.92 -0.13
CA ASP A 33 -2.08 -16.00 0.54
C ASP A 33 -2.41 -14.79 1.46
N ASN A 34 -1.39 -14.07 1.93
CA ASN A 34 -1.53 -12.87 2.75
C ASN A 34 -1.60 -11.57 1.93
N GLN A 35 -1.61 -11.66 0.59
CA GLN A 35 -1.65 -10.52 -0.33
C GLN A 35 -2.81 -10.63 -1.32
N GLU A 36 -3.37 -9.48 -1.68
CA GLU A 36 -4.34 -9.30 -2.76
C GLU A 36 -3.82 -8.17 -3.65
N VAL A 37 -3.70 -8.41 -4.94
CA VAL A 37 -3.03 -7.48 -5.86
C VAL A 37 -3.90 -7.20 -7.06
N TYR A 38 -4.19 -5.92 -7.26
CA TYR A 38 -4.94 -5.42 -8.40
C TYR A 38 -4.07 -4.47 -9.24
N ALA A 39 -4.17 -4.56 -10.56
CA ALA A 39 -3.38 -3.72 -11.47
C ALA A 39 -4.24 -3.14 -12.59
N ASN A 40 -3.96 -1.90 -12.97
CA ASN A 40 -4.53 -1.26 -14.14
C ASN A 40 -3.50 -1.28 -15.28
N ALA A 41 -3.78 -2.08 -16.30
CA ALA A 41 -2.89 -2.26 -17.45
C ALA A 41 -2.75 -1.00 -18.33
N ASP A 42 -3.71 -0.08 -18.28
CA ASP A 42 -3.70 1.14 -19.09
C ASP A 42 -2.86 2.26 -18.46
N THR A 43 -2.69 2.25 -17.14
CA THR A 43 -2.02 3.34 -16.39
C THR A 43 -0.78 2.92 -15.61
N ASP A 44 -0.42 1.63 -15.63
CA ASP A 44 0.70 1.05 -14.85
C ASP A 44 0.59 1.33 -13.34
N GLN A 45 -0.67 1.40 -12.85
CA GLN A 45 -0.98 1.58 -11.44
C GLN A 45 -1.32 0.24 -10.79
N SER A 46 -1.00 0.09 -9.51
CA SER A 46 -1.36 -1.07 -8.73
C SER A 46 -1.93 -0.70 -7.36
N ILE A 47 -2.79 -1.58 -6.84
CA ILE A 47 -3.29 -1.58 -5.47
C ILE A 47 -2.88 -2.92 -4.87
N ILE A 48 -2.10 -2.86 -3.80
CA ILE A 48 -1.65 -4.04 -3.06
C ILE A 48 -2.25 -3.94 -1.66
N ILE A 49 -2.91 -4.99 -1.23
CA ILE A 49 -3.47 -5.12 0.11
C ILE A 49 -2.80 -6.32 0.76
N GLU A 50 -2.13 -6.11 1.88
CA GLU A 50 -1.33 -7.14 2.53
C GLU A 50 -1.63 -7.21 4.03
N ILE A 51 -1.79 -8.43 4.53
CA ILE A 51 -1.86 -8.72 5.97
C ILE A 51 -0.44 -8.99 6.47
N LEU A 52 0.01 -8.14 7.39
CA LEU A 52 1.34 -8.20 7.99
C LEU A 52 1.27 -8.52 9.49
N GLN A 53 2.38 -9.02 10.02
CA GLN A 53 2.56 -9.12 11.47
C GLN A 53 2.64 -7.73 12.10
N TYR A 54 2.18 -7.63 13.35
CA TYR A 54 2.17 -6.38 14.08
C TYR A 54 3.60 -5.90 14.42
N VAL A 55 4.02 -4.78 13.83
CA VAL A 55 5.32 -4.16 14.10
C VAL A 55 5.30 -3.42 15.43
N HIS A 56 6.18 -3.79 16.36
CA HIS A 56 6.34 -3.07 17.62
C HIS A 56 7.27 -1.86 17.38
N SER A 57 6.69 -0.68 17.31
CA SER A 57 7.35 0.61 17.07
C SER A 57 7.13 1.56 18.24
N GLY A 58 7.88 2.68 18.28
CA GLY A 58 7.70 3.71 19.31
C GLY A 58 6.31 4.36 19.29
N SER A 59 5.69 4.45 18.11
CA SER A 59 4.34 4.99 17.90
C SER A 59 3.66 4.40 16.66
N ASP A 60 2.36 4.63 16.47
CA ASP A 60 1.63 4.25 15.25
C ASP A 60 2.11 4.98 14.01
N GLU A 61 2.55 6.22 14.17
CA GLU A 61 3.17 6.99 13.10
C GLU A 61 4.54 6.42 12.70
N ASP A 62 5.31 5.91 13.65
CA ASP A 62 6.58 5.22 13.35
C ASP A 62 6.35 3.89 12.64
N ALA A 63 5.24 3.20 12.90
CA ALA A 63 4.89 1.97 12.18
C ALA A 63 4.62 2.24 10.69
N VAL A 64 3.84 3.29 10.36
CA VAL A 64 3.58 3.61 8.95
C VAL A 64 4.86 4.04 8.22
N ARG A 65 5.77 4.75 8.90
CA ARG A 65 7.12 5.04 8.36
C ARG A 65 7.94 3.77 8.13
N HIS A 66 7.94 2.86 9.09
CA HIS A 66 8.65 1.59 8.99
C HIS A 66 8.20 0.79 7.75
N HIS A 67 6.89 0.66 7.54
CA HIS A 67 6.36 -0.05 6.36
C HIS A 67 6.71 0.65 5.04
N PHE A 68 6.66 1.99 4.98
CA PHE A 68 7.12 2.73 3.80
C PHE A 68 8.60 2.47 3.51
N MET A 69 9.45 2.47 4.54
CA MET A 69 10.88 2.18 4.36
C MET A 69 11.16 0.73 3.99
N SER A 70 10.33 -0.22 4.43
CA SER A 70 10.42 -1.62 3.98
C SER A 70 10.19 -1.73 2.47
N VAL A 71 9.13 -1.06 1.96
CA VAL A 71 8.85 -0.98 0.51
C VAL A 71 9.95 -0.22 -0.23
N ALA A 72 10.62 0.73 0.43
CA ALA A 72 11.81 1.37 -0.11
C ALA A 72 12.98 0.39 -0.28
N SER A 73 13.19 -0.47 0.70
CA SER A 73 14.24 -1.49 0.65
C SER A 73 13.99 -2.55 -0.42
N ASP A 74 12.75 -3.03 -0.54
CA ASP A 74 12.39 -4.00 -1.59
C ASP A 74 12.56 -3.44 -3.01
N ASN A 75 12.61 -2.11 -3.14
CA ASN A 75 12.78 -1.39 -4.40
C ASN A 75 14.19 -0.78 -4.57
N ASP A 76 15.14 -1.08 -3.69
CA ASP A 76 16.49 -0.48 -3.66
C ASP A 76 16.47 1.07 -3.72
N ALA A 77 15.54 1.67 -2.97
CA ALA A 77 15.20 3.09 -3.05
C ALA A 77 15.28 3.82 -1.70
N GLU A 78 15.89 3.25 -0.65
CA GLU A 78 15.93 3.86 0.68
C GLU A 78 16.55 5.26 0.66
N GLU A 79 17.69 5.41 -0.02
CA GLU A 79 18.40 6.69 -0.18
C GLU A 79 17.68 7.66 -1.13
N TYR A 80 16.71 7.19 -1.90
CA TYR A 80 15.99 7.93 -2.93
C TYR A 80 14.48 7.94 -2.69
N SER A 81 14.11 7.91 -1.41
CA SER A 81 12.74 7.96 -0.94
C SER A 81 12.47 9.29 -0.22
N SER A 82 11.25 9.79 -0.31
CA SER A 82 10.82 10.97 0.44
C SER A 82 9.38 10.82 0.89
N ILE A 83 9.12 11.12 2.16
CA ILE A 83 7.77 11.18 2.72
C ILE A 83 7.27 12.61 2.55
N GLN A 84 6.12 12.78 1.93
CA GLN A 84 5.51 14.08 1.67
C GLN A 84 4.53 14.46 2.78
N ALA A 85 3.68 13.54 3.20
CA ALA A 85 2.75 13.75 4.30
C ALA A 85 2.39 12.44 5.00
N ILE A 86 2.12 12.54 6.29
CA ILE A 86 1.50 11.48 7.09
C ILE A 86 0.28 12.11 7.77
N VAL A 87 -0.88 11.47 7.58
CA VAL A 87 -2.16 11.94 8.12
C VAL A 87 -2.77 10.81 8.92
N GLN A 88 -3.11 11.08 10.18
CA GLN A 88 -3.94 10.17 10.97
C GLN A 88 -5.37 10.25 10.45
N LEU A 89 -5.92 9.09 10.07
CA LEU A 89 -7.28 8.99 9.57
C LEU A 89 -8.27 8.85 10.73
N THR A 90 -9.47 9.36 10.53
CA THR A 90 -10.54 9.34 11.52
C THR A 90 -11.58 8.25 11.18
N ALA A 91 -12.56 8.08 12.06
CA ALA A 91 -13.73 7.27 11.76
C ALA A 91 -14.59 7.85 10.62
N GLN A 92 -14.45 9.13 10.24
CA GLN A 92 -15.16 9.65 9.07
C GLN A 92 -14.52 9.17 7.77
N ASP A 93 -13.19 9.07 7.76
CA ASP A 93 -12.42 8.61 6.60
C ASP A 93 -12.58 7.09 6.40
N ILE A 94 -12.59 6.32 7.51
CA ILE A 94 -12.80 4.87 7.49
C ILE A 94 -13.83 4.46 8.57
N PRO A 95 -15.14 4.51 8.24
CA PRO A 95 -16.24 4.40 9.21
C PRO A 95 -16.60 3.00 9.69
N LYS A 96 -16.14 1.95 9.01
CA LYS A 96 -16.48 0.55 9.33
C LYS A 96 -15.47 -0.15 10.23
N LEU A 97 -14.55 0.60 10.83
CA LEU A 97 -13.59 0.11 11.81
C LEU A 97 -13.93 0.67 13.19
N PRO A 98 -13.55 -0.03 14.28
CA PRO A 98 -13.64 0.55 15.63
C PRO A 98 -13.01 1.96 15.68
N PRO A 99 -13.61 2.92 16.39
CA PRO A 99 -13.11 4.30 16.42
C PRO A 99 -11.66 4.43 16.89
N GLU A 100 -11.27 3.60 17.85
CA GLU A 100 -9.93 3.57 18.45
C GLU A 100 -8.88 2.82 17.62
N THR A 101 -9.26 2.21 16.48
CA THR A 101 -8.32 1.51 15.61
C THR A 101 -7.34 2.51 15.01
N PRO A 102 -6.03 2.43 15.29
CA PRO A 102 -5.06 3.34 14.70
C PRO A 102 -4.98 3.15 13.19
N LYS A 103 -5.03 4.27 12.46
CA LYS A 103 -5.07 4.29 11.01
C LYS A 103 -4.42 5.55 10.45
N TYR A 104 -3.54 5.36 9.49
CA TYR A 104 -2.72 6.42 8.92
C TYR A 104 -2.68 6.30 7.41
N LEU A 105 -2.65 7.44 6.73
CA LEU A 105 -2.31 7.55 5.31
C LEU A 105 -0.97 8.27 5.19
N LEU A 106 -0.03 7.62 4.53
CA LEU A 106 1.25 8.19 4.14
C LEU A 106 1.25 8.40 2.63
N SER A 107 1.68 9.58 2.20
CA SER A 107 2.02 9.86 0.79
C SER A 107 3.51 10.08 0.69
N GLY A 108 4.14 9.41 -0.26
CA GLY A 108 5.58 9.46 -0.46
C GLY A 108 5.96 9.17 -1.91
N GLN A 109 7.24 9.37 -2.19
CA GLN A 109 7.83 9.12 -3.50
C GLN A 109 9.10 8.30 -3.36
N GLN A 110 9.33 7.41 -4.32
CA GLN A 110 10.56 6.63 -4.45
C GLN A 110 11.10 6.75 -5.87
N SER A 111 12.40 6.96 -6.03
CA SER A 111 13.05 6.91 -7.35
C SER A 111 13.67 5.53 -7.56
N VAL A 112 13.03 4.70 -8.38
CA VAL A 112 13.39 3.29 -8.59
C VAL A 112 14.11 3.11 -9.92
N SER A 113 15.30 2.50 -9.88
CA SER A 113 16.04 2.07 -11.07
C SER A 113 15.56 0.70 -11.55
N LYS A 114 15.39 0.51 -12.86
CA LYS A 114 15.17 -0.83 -13.41
C LYS A 114 16.53 -1.53 -13.60
N PHE A 115 16.67 -2.77 -13.14
CA PHE A 115 17.75 -3.71 -13.51
C PHE A 115 19.21 -3.20 -13.42
N HIS A 116 19.62 -2.56 -12.32
CA HIS A 116 21.00 -2.07 -12.14
C HIS A 116 21.47 -1.08 -13.24
N GLU A 117 20.55 -0.33 -13.85
CA GLU A 117 20.94 0.75 -14.77
C GLU A 117 21.85 1.75 -14.05
N SER A 118 23.06 1.92 -14.57
CA SER A 118 24.11 2.76 -13.98
C SER A 118 23.91 4.25 -14.26
N ASP A 119 22.94 4.61 -15.10
CA ASP A 119 22.63 6.00 -15.45
C ASP A 119 21.68 6.61 -14.40
N PRO A 120 22.13 7.60 -13.61
CA PRO A 120 21.30 8.27 -12.61
C PRO A 120 20.05 8.94 -13.19
N ASN A 121 20.02 9.19 -14.50
CA ASN A 121 18.87 9.82 -15.19
C ASN A 121 17.78 8.82 -15.60
N SER A 122 17.99 7.51 -15.43
CA SER A 122 17.07 6.45 -15.88
C SER A 122 16.11 5.95 -14.78
N ARG A 123 15.96 6.70 -13.68
CA ARG A 123 15.09 6.32 -12.56
C ARG A 123 13.65 6.75 -12.78
N ASN A 124 12.72 5.85 -12.48
CA ASN A 124 11.30 6.15 -12.49
C ASN A 124 10.88 6.69 -11.13
N LEU A 125 10.20 7.84 -11.11
CA LEU A 125 9.60 8.38 -9.91
C LEU A 125 8.25 7.69 -9.68
N VAL A 126 8.14 6.95 -8.59
CA VAL A 126 6.93 6.22 -8.20
C VAL A 126 6.28 6.96 -7.02
N ASN A 127 5.01 7.33 -7.18
CA ASN A 127 4.20 7.85 -6.07
C ASN A 127 3.59 6.67 -5.31
N ILE A 128 3.70 6.68 -4.00
CA ILE A 128 3.17 5.63 -3.12
C ILE A 128 2.23 6.28 -2.11
N PHE A 129 1.01 5.76 -2.09
CA PHE A 129 0.00 6.07 -1.09
C PHE A 129 -0.20 4.84 -0.22
N LEU A 130 0.32 4.89 1.00
CA LEU A 130 0.33 3.76 1.92
C LEU A 130 -0.66 4.03 3.04
N ALA A 131 -1.73 3.24 3.10
CA ALA A 131 -2.65 3.22 4.22
C ALA A 131 -2.25 2.10 5.19
N LEU A 132 -2.02 2.44 6.46
CA LEU A 132 -1.79 1.48 7.53
C LEU A 132 -3.02 1.43 8.43
N ILE A 133 -3.60 0.25 8.63
CA ILE A 133 -4.66 -0.02 9.60
C ILE A 133 -4.10 -1.01 10.63
N ARG A 134 -4.07 -0.62 11.91
CA ARG A 134 -3.47 -1.43 12.97
C ARG A 134 -4.53 -2.15 13.78
N LEU A 135 -4.49 -3.49 13.79
CA LEU A 135 -5.45 -4.33 14.49
C LEU A 135 -4.74 -5.10 15.64
N PRO A 136 -4.53 -4.48 16.82
CA PRO A 136 -3.73 -5.08 17.90
C PRO A 136 -4.41 -6.24 18.64
N SER A 137 -5.69 -6.49 18.38
CA SER A 137 -6.50 -7.48 19.11
C SER A 137 -6.75 -8.78 18.35
N TYR A 138 -6.08 -8.98 17.21
CA TYR A 138 -6.25 -10.13 16.32
C TYR A 138 -4.91 -10.75 15.96
#